data_AF-A0A829ZS29-F1
#
_entry.id   AF-A0A829ZS29-F1
#
_cell.length_a   1.000
_cell.length_b   1.000
_cell.length_c   1.000
_cell.angle_alpha   90.00
_cell.angle_beta   90.00
_cell.angle_gamma   90.00
#
_symmetry.space_group_name_H-M   'P 1'
#
loop_
_entity.id
_entity.type
_entity.pdbx_description
1 polymer ?
#
loop_
_entity_poly.entity_id
_entity_poly.type
_entity_poly.pdbx_seq_one_letter_code
_entity_poly.pdbx_strand_id
1 'polypeptide(L)'
;MRESRYWILSLVAAACLVVLLGTHLFLMHLDTLLAYLGMANPDPLDYSAVMARGRSGGWVGAYILLLAFSLYHGLYGLRSVLSEVVSPPGQRMLTWAVIAVGFIAFTWGTYVVIKSSLMGGV
;
A
#
# COMPACT_ATOMS: atom_id res chain seq x y z
N MET A 1 -7.03 26.74 -2.37
CA MET A 1 -7.95 25.64 -2.74
C MET A 1 -7.27 24.32 -3.11
N ARG A 2 -6.07 24.32 -3.72
CA ARG A 2 -5.39 23.08 -4.13
C ARG A 2 -4.99 22.18 -2.95
N GLU A 3 -4.49 22.77 -1.87
CA GLU A 3 -4.09 22.02 -0.67
C GLU A 3 -5.28 21.29 -0.02
N SER A 4 -6.43 21.94 0.08
CA SER A 4 -7.67 21.33 0.57
C SER A 4 -8.09 20.09 -0.24
N ARG A 5 -7.80 20.06 -1.55
CA ARG A 5 -8.09 18.88 -2.38
C ARG A 5 -7.17 17.70 -2.05
N TYR A 6 -5.88 17.95 -1.85
CA TYR A 6 -4.93 16.90 -1.47
C TYR A 6 -5.24 16.35 -0.08
N TRP A 7 -5.63 17.21 0.84
CA TRP A 7 -6.09 16.80 2.16
C TRP A 7 -7.35 15.89 2.09
N ILE A 8 -8.37 16.28 1.32
CA ILE A 8 -9.59 15.47 1.14
C ILE A 8 -9.24 14.10 0.52
N LEU A 9 -8.38 14.08 -0.51
CA LEU A 9 -7.92 12.82 -1.10
C LEU A 9 -7.20 11.95 -0.07
N SER A 10 -6.48 12.54 0.89
CA SER A 10 -5.75 11.79 1.92
C SER A 10 -6.73 11.14 2.91
N LEU A 11 -7.83 11.82 3.23
CA LEU A 11 -8.91 11.25 4.03
C LEU A 11 -9.64 10.11 3.31
N VAL A 12 -9.92 10.28 2.01
CA VAL A 12 -10.51 9.21 1.20
C VAL A 12 -9.58 8.00 1.15
N ALA A 13 -8.27 8.23 0.94
CA ALA A 13 -7.27 7.17 0.98
C ALA A 13 -7.24 6.47 2.35
N ALA A 14 -7.30 7.22 3.45
CA ALA A 14 -7.37 6.66 4.81
C ALA A 14 -8.62 5.77 4.99
N ALA A 15 -9.78 6.22 4.52
CA ALA A 15 -11.02 5.44 4.59
C ALA A 15 -10.91 4.13 3.78
N CYS A 16 -10.33 4.18 2.58
CA CYS A 16 -10.05 2.97 1.80
C CYS A 16 -9.04 2.04 2.50
N LEU A 17 -8.04 2.61 3.18
CA LEU A 17 -7.02 1.86 3.90
C LEU A 17 -7.59 1.09 5.10
N VAL A 18 -8.62 1.59 5.79
CA VAL A 18 -9.27 0.84 6.89
C VAL A 18 -9.65 -0.57 6.43
N VAL A 19 -10.19 -0.69 5.22
CA VAL A 19 -10.56 -2.00 4.65
C VAL A 19 -9.33 -2.72 4.10
N LEU A 20 -8.57 -2.10 3.20
CA LEU A 20 -7.48 -2.77 2.48
C LEU A 20 -6.34 -3.19 3.41
N LEU A 21 -5.87 -2.28 4.27
CA LEU A 21 -4.85 -2.58 5.25
C LEU A 21 -5.39 -3.51 6.34
N GLY A 22 -6.65 -3.33 6.75
CA GLY A 22 -7.31 -4.23 7.69
C GLY A 22 -7.31 -5.68 7.21
N THR A 23 -7.73 -5.92 5.96
CA THR A 23 -7.67 -7.25 5.32
C THR A 23 -6.24 -7.76 5.23
N HIS A 24 -5.27 -6.91 4.87
CA HIS A 24 -3.87 -7.30 4.80
C HIS A 24 -3.33 -7.77 6.16
N LEU A 25 -3.51 -6.97 7.21
CA LEU A 25 -3.05 -7.30 8.55
C LEU A 25 -3.79 -8.51 9.12
N PHE A 26 -5.08 -8.65 8.85
CA PHE A 26 -5.87 -9.81 9.25
C PHE A 26 -5.27 -11.12 8.72
N LEU A 27 -4.90 -11.13 7.43
CA LEU A 27 -4.27 -12.31 6.82
C LEU A 27 -2.83 -12.55 7.28
N MET A 28 -2.06 -11.48 7.50
CA MET A 28 -0.64 -11.60 7.85
C MET A 28 -0.41 -11.90 9.33
N HIS A 29 -1.35 -11.56 10.22
CA HIS A 29 -1.09 -11.57 11.66
C HIS A 29 -2.14 -12.28 12.52
N LEU A 30 -3.32 -12.62 12.00
CA LEU A 30 -4.39 -13.25 12.79
C LEU A 30 -4.61 -14.73 12.40
N ASP A 31 -3.52 -15.48 12.26
CA ASP A 31 -3.50 -16.91 11.94
C ASP A 31 -4.38 -17.75 12.89
N THR A 32 -4.31 -17.45 14.18
CA THR A 32 -5.07 -18.14 15.23
C THR A 32 -6.57 -17.91 15.05
N LEU A 33 -6.98 -16.68 14.73
CA LEU A 33 -8.39 -16.34 14.49
C LEU A 33 -8.89 -16.98 13.18
N LEU A 34 -8.07 -17.01 12.14
CA LEU A 34 -8.36 -17.73 10.90
C LEU A 34 -8.58 -19.22 11.15
N ALA A 35 -7.74 -19.85 11.96
CA ALA A 35 -7.88 -21.24 12.37
C ALA A 35 -9.19 -21.48 13.14
N TYR A 36 -9.56 -20.60 14.07
CA TYR A 36 -10.85 -20.66 14.79
C TYR A 36 -12.06 -20.56 13.85
N LEU A 37 -11.95 -19.82 12.75
CA LEU A 37 -12.98 -19.71 11.71
C LEU A 37 -12.99 -20.90 10.74
N GLY A 38 -12.17 -21.93 11.00
CA GLY A 38 -12.06 -23.11 10.14
C GLY A 38 -11.30 -22.87 8.85
N MET A 39 -10.58 -21.75 8.72
CA MET A 39 -9.74 -21.45 7.58
C MET A 39 -8.34 -22.00 7.83
N ALA A 40 -7.95 -23.03 7.07
CA ALA A 40 -6.55 -23.46 7.03
C ALA A 40 -5.72 -22.35 6.39
N ASN A 41 -4.91 -21.64 7.19
CA ASN A 41 -4.01 -20.61 6.70
C ASN A 41 -2.58 -21.16 6.74
N PRO A 42 -2.03 -21.66 5.61
CA PRO A 42 -0.58 -21.86 5.52
C PRO A 42 0.12 -20.53 5.79
N ASP A 43 1.39 -20.57 6.21
CA ASP A 43 2.19 -19.36 6.47
C ASP A 43 1.99 -18.36 5.31
N PRO A 44 1.40 -17.18 5.57
CA PRO A 44 1.03 -16.25 4.51
C PRO A 44 2.26 -15.69 3.78
N LEU A 45 3.46 -15.83 4.35
CA LEU A 45 4.73 -15.42 3.76
C LEU A 45 5.39 -16.52 2.93
N ASP A 46 4.90 -17.77 3.01
CA ASP A 46 5.43 -18.86 2.20
C ASP A 46 5.30 -18.53 0.71
N TYR A 47 6.33 -18.86 -0.07
CA TYR A 47 6.39 -18.52 -1.49
C TYR A 47 5.18 -19.08 -2.25
N SER A 48 4.73 -20.30 -1.93
CA SER A 48 3.58 -20.91 -2.58
C SER A 48 2.28 -20.15 -2.28
N ALA A 49 2.09 -19.69 -1.05
CA ALA A 49 0.94 -18.89 -0.63
C ALA A 49 0.95 -17.50 -1.28
N VAL A 50 2.11 -16.85 -1.36
CA VAL A 50 2.29 -15.56 -2.05
C VAL A 50 1.97 -15.70 -3.54
N MET A 51 2.49 -16.73 -4.20
CA MET A 51 2.23 -16.97 -5.63
C MET A 51 0.78 -17.35 -5.90
N ALA A 52 0.12 -18.10 -5.01
CA ALA A 52 -1.31 -18.39 -5.12
C ALA A 52 -2.15 -17.11 -5.07
N ARG A 53 -1.84 -16.17 -4.17
CA ARG A 53 -2.48 -14.84 -4.16
C ARG A 53 -2.12 -14.02 -5.40
N GLY A 54 -0.87 -14.09 -5.85
CA GLY A 54 -0.40 -13.43 -7.07
C GLY A 54 -1.20 -13.82 -8.32
N ARG A 55 -1.73 -15.04 -8.39
CA ARG A 55 -2.57 -15.51 -9.51
C ARG A 55 -4.03 -15.04 -9.45
N SER A 56 -4.48 -14.52 -8.30
CA SER A 56 -5.84 -14.03 -8.14
C SER A 56 -5.93 -12.56 -8.55
N GLY A 57 -6.73 -12.26 -9.57
CA GLY A 57 -6.97 -10.88 -10.01
C GLY A 57 -7.53 -9.99 -8.89
N GLY A 58 -8.31 -10.56 -7.96
CA GLY A 58 -8.80 -9.84 -6.79
C GLY A 58 -7.68 -9.42 -5.84
N TRP A 59 -6.75 -10.32 -5.53
CA TRP A 59 -5.58 -10.03 -4.68
C TRP A 59 -4.61 -9.06 -5.36
N VAL A 60 -4.36 -9.22 -6.66
CA VAL A 60 -3.57 -8.28 -7.46
C VAL A 60 -4.15 -6.88 -7.40
N GLY A 61 -5.46 -6.73 -7.63
CA GLY A 61 -6.16 -5.45 -7.52
C GLY A 61 -6.07 -4.87 -6.11
N ALA A 62 -6.32 -5.68 -5.08
CA ALA A 62 -6.22 -5.26 -3.69
C ALA A 62 -4.81 -4.76 -3.33
N TYR A 63 -3.74 -5.44 -3.78
CA TYR A 63 -2.37 -5.02 -3.52
C TYR A 63 -1.98 -3.73 -4.24
N ILE A 64 -2.38 -3.54 -5.49
CA ILE A 64 -2.11 -2.30 -6.22
C ILE A 64 -2.87 -1.13 -5.58
N LEU A 65 -4.14 -1.33 -5.20
CA LEU A 65 -4.93 -0.31 -4.50
C LEU A 65 -4.35 0.01 -3.12
N LEU A 66 -3.98 -1.02 -2.35
CA LEU A 66 -3.32 -0.84 -1.05
C LEU A 66 -2.02 -0.05 -1.21
N LEU A 67 -1.20 -0.38 -2.21
CA LEU A 67 0.03 0.34 -2.53
C LEU A 67 -0.24 1.80 -2.90
N ALA A 68 -1.20 2.06 -3.79
CA ALA A 68 -1.55 3.42 -4.22
C ALA A 68 -2.04 4.28 -3.03
N PHE A 69 -3.01 3.79 -2.27
CA PHE A 69 -3.59 4.54 -1.16
C PHE A 69 -2.62 4.70 0.00
N SER A 70 -1.84 3.67 0.35
CA SER A 70 -0.85 3.76 1.43
C SER A 70 0.27 4.74 1.12
N LEU A 71 0.82 4.69 -0.10
CA LEU A 71 1.84 5.65 -0.54
C LEU A 71 1.26 7.07 -0.56
N TYR A 72 0.07 7.27 -1.12
CA TYR A 72 -0.53 8.60 -1.15
C TYR A 72 -0.77 9.16 0.26
N HIS A 73 -1.49 8.41 1.11
CA HIS A 73 -1.83 8.83 2.46
C HIS A 73 -0.59 9.07 3.32
N GLY A 74 0.32 8.08 3.35
CA GLY A 74 1.54 8.12 4.16
C GLY A 74 2.50 9.23 3.73
N LEU A 75 2.73 9.39 2.43
CA LEU A 75 3.63 10.41 1.91
C LEU A 75 3.04 11.83 1.99
N TYR A 76 1.72 11.97 1.81
CA TYR A 76 1.05 13.24 2.07
C TYR A 76 1.21 13.64 3.54
N GLY A 77 0.89 12.74 4.48
CA GLY A 77 1.03 12.99 5.92
C GLY A 77 2.47 13.30 6.32
N LEU A 78 3.44 12.50 5.86
CA LEU A 78 4.87 12.71 6.11
C LEU A 78 5.32 14.08 5.60
N ARG A 79 4.94 14.46 4.39
CA ARG A 79 5.25 15.76 3.80
C ARG A 79 4.66 16.90 4.63
N SER A 80 3.43 16.77 5.13
CA SER A 80 2.81 17.77 6.01
C SER A 80 3.59 17.93 7.32
N VAL A 81 3.90 16.84 8.03
CA VAL A 81 4.68 16.88 9.28
C VAL A 81 6.06 17.49 9.05
N LEU A 82 6.78 17.06 8.01
CA LEU A 82 8.11 17.59 7.71
C LEU A 82 8.08 19.07 7.30
N SER A 83 6.99 19.53 6.67
CA SER A 83 6.87 20.94 6.27
C SER A 83 6.78 21.90 7.46
N GLU A 84 6.41 21.41 8.65
CA GLU A 84 6.36 22.21 9.88
C GLU A 84 7.76 22.57 10.40
N VAL A 85 8.77 21.76 10.08
CA VAL A 85 10.16 21.94 10.54
C VAL A 85 11.13 22.39 9.43
N VAL A 86 10.69 22.35 8.17
CA VAL A 86 11.50 22.74 7.01
C VAL A 86 11.25 24.20 6.63
N SER A 87 12.33 24.93 6.36
CA SER A 87 12.26 26.34 5.93
C SER A 87 11.46 26.51 4.62
N PRO A 88 10.82 27.68 4.39
CA PRO A 88 9.98 27.89 3.19
C PRO A 88 10.67 27.56 1.86
N PRO A 89 11.97 27.88 1.63
CA PRO A 89 12.67 27.47 0.41
C PRO A 89 12.82 25.94 0.28
N GLY A 90 13.01 25.24 1.39
CA GLY A 90 13.20 23.78 1.43
C GLY A 90 11.91 22.98 1.18
N GLN A 91 10.74 23.57 1.40
CA GLN A 91 9.46 22.87 1.22
C GLN A 91 9.22 22.43 -0.23
N ARG A 92 9.70 23.20 -1.22
CA ARG A 92 9.62 22.80 -2.64
C ARG A 92 10.48 21.56 -2.90
N MET A 93 11.69 21.51 -2.36
CA MET A 93 12.57 20.34 -2.51
C MET A 93 11.98 19.12 -1.81
N LEU A 94 11.47 19.29 -0.58
CA LEU A 94 10.74 18.24 0.16
C LEU A 94 9.57 17.68 -0.67
N THR A 95 8.79 18.56 -1.32
CA THR A 95 7.69 18.16 -2.21
C THR A 95 8.16 17.21 -3.29
N TRP A 96 9.20 17.59 -4.02
CA TRP A 96 9.71 16.82 -5.14
C TRP A 96 10.35 15.51 -4.70
N ALA A 97 11.07 15.53 -3.56
CA ALA A 97 11.65 14.31 -2.99
C ALA A 97 10.55 13.29 -2.63
N VAL A 98 9.49 13.73 -1.95
CA VAL A 98 8.36 12.87 -1.58
C VAL A 98 7.65 12.31 -2.82
N ILE A 99 7.44 13.13 -3.85
CA ILE A 99 6.84 12.67 -5.13
C ILE A 99 7.74 11.62 -5.79
N ALA A 100 9.06 11.87 -5.87
CA ALA A 100 10.00 10.95 -6.49
C ALA A 100 10.03 9.59 -5.76
N VAL A 101 10.09 9.60 -4.42
CA VAL A 101 10.03 8.38 -3.60
C VAL A 101 8.72 7.62 -3.84
N GLY A 102 7.59 8.32 -3.84
CA GLY A 102 6.29 7.71 -4.10
C GLY A 102 6.20 7.09 -5.49
N PHE A 103 6.71 7.77 -6.51
CA PHE A 103 6.71 7.26 -7.89
C PHE A 103 7.60 6.02 -8.04
N ILE A 104 8.81 6.02 -7.47
CA ILE A 104 9.73 4.87 -7.48
C ILE A 104 9.10 3.69 -6.75
N ALA A 105 8.56 3.89 -5.54
CA ALA A 105 7.94 2.83 -4.76
C ALA A 105 6.69 2.26 -5.46
N PHE A 106 5.85 3.12 -6.04
CA PHE A 106 4.63 2.71 -6.74
C PHE A 106 4.94 1.91 -8.00
N THR A 107 5.87 2.39 -8.83
CA THR A 107 6.26 1.71 -10.08
C THR A 107 6.92 0.37 -9.79
N TRP A 108 7.86 0.32 -8.85
CA TRP A 108 8.52 -0.92 -8.45
C TRP A 108 7.54 -1.93 -7.85
N GLY A 109 6.73 -1.50 -6.88
CA GLY A 109 5.75 -2.39 -6.23
C GLY A 109 4.70 -2.92 -7.20
N THR A 110 4.17 -2.06 -8.08
CA THR A 110 3.21 -2.47 -9.12
C THR A 110 3.85 -3.47 -10.09
N TYR A 111 5.09 -3.22 -10.51
CA TYR A 111 5.83 -4.15 -11.36
C TYR A 111 5.98 -5.52 -10.71
N VAL A 112 6.37 -5.59 -9.43
CA VAL A 112 6.49 -6.86 -8.70
C VAL A 112 5.15 -7.59 -8.64
N VAL A 113 4.06 -6.90 -8.29
CA VAL A 113 2.71 -7.51 -8.20
C VAL A 113 2.26 -8.08 -9.55
N ILE A 114 2.46 -7.32 -10.63
CA ILE A 114 2.12 -7.78 -11.99
C ILE A 114 3.03 -8.95 -12.41
N LYS A 115 4.33 -8.87 -12.14
CA LYS A 115 5.26 -9.95 -12.48
C LYS A 115 4.88 -11.24 -11.75
N SER A 116 4.54 -11.16 -10.47
CA SER A 116 4.07 -12.30 -9.68
C SER A 116 2.78 -12.92 -10.23
N SER A 117 1.90 -12.12 -10.86
CA SER A 117 0.69 -12.65 -11.50
C SER A 117 0.99 -13.35 -12.84
N LEU A 118 2.02 -12.90 -13.55
CA LEU A 118 2.44 -13.45 -14.85
C LEU A 118 3.38 -14.66 -14.74
N MET A 119 4.10 -14.82 -13.62
CA MET A 119 5.04 -15.92 -13.37
C MET A 119 4.38 -17.29 -13.11
N GLY A 120 3.16 -17.51 -13.62
CA GLY A 120 2.45 -18.78 -13.50
C GLY A 120 3.11 -19.90 -14.32
N GLY A 121 4.05 -20.64 -13.73
CA GLY A 121 4.51 -21.93 -14.25
C GLY A 121 5.92 -22.34 -13.80
N VAL A 122 6.02 -22.98 -12.63
CA VAL A 122 6.92 -24.12 -12.39
C VAL A 122 6.08 -25.23 -11.79
#